data_AF-A0A960VHQ3-F1
#
_entry.id   AF-A0A960VHQ3-F1
#
_cell.length_a   1.000
_cell.length_b   1.000
_cell.length_c   1.000
_cell.angle_alpha   90.00
_cell.angle_beta   90.00
_cell.angle_gamma   90.00
#
_symmetry.space_group_name_H-M   'P 1'
#
loop_
_entity.id
_entity.type
_entity.pdbx_description
1 polymer ?
#
loop_
_entity_poly.entity_id
_entity_poly.type
_entity_poly.pdbx_seq_one_letter_code
_entity_poly.pdbx_strand_id
1 'polypeptide(L)'
;MRKIIHRSGRHNRPARGRSTVLAAAVAIPLILAGCDQGGRDEAAGGRAGASGAGPAACGVTVDGSAWTGFVPLADSMAAGHGVPRAELETWAALPAVAAWRRVQTPNSPTAGNVANWLEAAWWDELGRTDAHKANANRSEFRRTYRYSQEQRQRIDGLLAEFTAGDAACRIHDLAASWVAPERMPAGWRLVFLPNRPEVRVEESEIFVDTGLLAASGIDQTVRHVAALLYRNREALPGENPLQMSGADAVAESFRIIMNEGVASHIEQTEGIHFSPDHPTLGSVRIIPEDFFVKARDTIESFPTALGPLLGDRTQMVARGESFARRLAGGNAFTGTGLAMAAVISHHAGEDELRRVHRSPAAFLAAFQAAASRNPVPPPTAGAPGVDLVETVPPLAPEIYEPLQALLAEKFPAP
;
A
#
# COMPACT_ATOMS: atom_id res chain seq x y z
N MET A 1 -17.80 -58.85 11.37
CA MET A 1 -19.22 -58.45 11.55
C MET A 1 -19.38 -57.03 10.97
N ARG A 2 -19.96 -56.89 9.77
CA ARG A 2 -21.31 -56.30 9.50
C ARG A 2 -21.51 -54.95 10.23
N LYS A 3 -21.73 -53.80 9.58
CA LYS A 3 -22.67 -53.51 8.47
C LYS A 3 -22.22 -52.32 7.60
N ILE A 4 -22.45 -52.46 6.30
CA ILE A 4 -22.64 -51.40 5.30
C ILE A 4 -24.15 -51.11 5.22
N ILE A 5 -24.56 -49.83 5.14
CA ILE A 5 -25.75 -49.35 4.38
C ILE A 5 -25.43 -47.99 3.73
N HIS A 6 -26.01 -47.79 2.55
CA HIS A 6 -25.71 -46.87 1.45
C HIS A 6 -26.52 -45.54 1.46
N ARG A 7 -25.87 -44.48 0.90
CA ARG A 7 -26.31 -43.44 -0.08
C ARG A 7 -27.65 -42.67 0.02
N SER A 8 -27.54 -41.33 0.00
CA SER A 8 -28.05 -40.33 -0.99
C SER A 8 -28.04 -38.93 -0.32
N GLY A 9 -27.88 -37.74 -0.90
CA GLY A 9 -27.58 -37.18 -2.22
C GLY A 9 -27.71 -35.64 -2.10
N ARG A 10 -26.79 -34.88 -2.72
CA ARG A 10 -26.87 -33.46 -3.18
C ARG A 10 -27.40 -32.34 -2.24
N HIS A 11 -26.58 -31.33 -1.89
CA HIS A 11 -26.31 -30.09 -2.66
C HIS A 11 -25.59 -29.00 -1.81
N ASN A 12 -24.72 -28.27 -2.50
CA ASN A 12 -23.93 -27.07 -2.16
C ASN A 12 -24.34 -26.18 -0.97
N ARG A 13 -23.34 -25.89 -0.11
CA ARG A 13 -22.93 -24.55 0.35
C ARG A 13 -21.58 -24.68 1.10
N PRO A 14 -20.47 -24.04 0.69
CA PRO A 14 -19.30 -23.96 1.55
C PRO A 14 -19.52 -22.86 2.60
N ALA A 15 -19.35 -23.29 3.84
CA ALA A 15 -19.35 -22.47 5.02
C ALA A 15 -18.15 -21.53 5.05
N ARG A 16 -18.42 -20.31 5.52
CA ARG A 16 -17.45 -19.33 5.97
C ARG A 16 -16.57 -19.90 7.08
N GLY A 17 -15.31 -19.50 7.07
CA GLY A 17 -14.50 -19.37 8.27
C GLY A 17 -13.39 -20.40 8.42
N ARG A 18 -12.15 -19.96 8.15
CA ARG A 18 -11.03 -20.03 9.10
C ARG A 18 -9.90 -19.16 8.56
N SER A 19 -9.74 -17.99 9.19
CA SER A 19 -8.56 -17.14 9.08
C SER A 19 -7.37 -17.91 9.61
N THR A 20 -6.40 -18.17 8.74
CA THR A 20 -5.08 -18.65 9.13
C THR A 20 -4.22 -17.43 9.41
N VAL A 21 -3.66 -17.38 10.62
CA VAL A 21 -2.71 -16.39 11.11
C VAL A 21 -1.45 -16.45 10.24
N LEU A 22 -1.13 -15.35 9.53
CA LEU A 22 0.14 -15.17 8.83
C LEU A 22 1.13 -14.51 9.81
N ALA A 23 2.22 -15.20 10.10
CA ALA A 23 3.32 -14.65 10.88
C ALA A 23 4.12 -13.64 10.05
N ALA A 24 4.02 -12.38 10.46
CA ALA A 24 5.06 -11.35 10.54
C ALA A 24 6.29 -11.49 9.64
N ALA A 25 6.24 -10.85 8.46
CA ALA A 25 7.33 -10.07 7.85
C ALA A 25 6.71 -9.27 6.70
N VAL A 26 6.33 -8.02 7.02
CA VAL A 26 5.93 -6.95 6.08
C VAL A 26 5.05 -7.39 4.91
N ALA A 27 3.90 -7.97 5.26
CA ALA A 27 2.67 -7.61 4.57
C ALA A 27 1.88 -6.81 5.60
N ILE A 28 2.13 -5.50 5.68
CA ILE A 28 1.00 -4.64 6.04
C ILE A 28 0.06 -4.84 4.86
N PRO A 29 -1.13 -5.44 5.02
CA PRO A 29 -2.16 -5.20 4.04
C PRO A 29 -2.56 -3.73 4.26
N LEU A 30 -1.76 -2.81 3.73
CA LEU A 30 -2.30 -1.57 3.21
C LEU A 30 -3.18 -2.07 2.08
N ILE A 31 -4.46 -2.32 2.40
CA ILE A 31 -5.48 -2.70 1.42
C ILE A 31 -5.68 -1.46 0.56
N LEU A 32 -4.75 -1.23 -0.35
CA LEU A 32 -4.82 -0.23 -1.40
C LEU A 32 -5.69 -0.85 -2.48
N ALA A 33 -7.00 -0.69 -2.32
CA ALA A 33 -7.94 -1.04 -3.37
C ALA A 33 -7.70 -0.07 -4.53
N GLY A 34 -7.01 -0.54 -5.58
CA GLY A 34 -7.14 0.07 -6.90
C GLY A 34 -8.58 -0.15 -7.35
N CYS A 35 -9.33 0.94 -7.54
CA CYS A 35 -10.67 0.88 -8.08
C CYS A 35 -10.60 0.47 -9.56
N ASP A 36 -11.16 -0.69 -9.87
CA ASP A 36 -11.40 -1.18 -11.22
C ASP A 36 -12.53 -0.32 -11.85
N GLN A 37 -12.24 0.39 -12.93
CA GLN A 37 -13.15 1.36 -13.55
C GLN A 37 -14.21 0.65 -14.40
N GLY A 38 -15.40 0.47 -13.83
CA GLY A 38 -16.64 0.23 -14.58
C GLY A 38 -17.44 1.53 -14.70
N GLY A 39 -17.30 2.22 -15.83
CA GLY A 39 -17.89 3.54 -16.06
C GLY A 39 -19.41 3.62 -15.91
N ARG A 40 -19.87 4.69 -15.25
CA ARG A 40 -21.18 5.32 -15.45
C ARG A 40 -21.09 6.82 -15.18
N ASP A 41 -21.41 7.60 -16.20
CA ASP A 41 -21.68 9.03 -16.12
C ASP A 41 -22.89 9.30 -15.21
N GLU A 42 -22.75 10.19 -14.23
CA GLU A 42 -23.90 10.92 -13.69
C GLU A 42 -23.50 12.29 -13.11
N ALA A 43 -23.88 13.33 -13.87
CA ALA A 43 -24.24 14.70 -13.53
C ALA A 43 -23.57 15.42 -12.34
N ALA A 44 -22.75 16.42 -12.69
CA ALA A 44 -22.27 17.48 -11.82
C ALA A 44 -23.42 18.31 -11.21
N GLY A 45 -23.54 18.23 -9.88
CA GLY A 45 -24.34 19.15 -9.06
C GLY A 45 -23.41 19.89 -8.10
N GLY A 46 -23.33 21.22 -8.25
CA GLY A 46 -22.38 22.10 -7.56
C GLY A 46 -22.41 22.01 -6.03
N ARG A 47 -21.22 22.00 -5.43
CA ARG A 47 -21.00 22.13 -3.98
C ARG A 47 -20.40 23.49 -3.68
N ALA A 48 -21.19 24.35 -3.04
CA ALA A 48 -20.70 25.49 -2.28
C ALA A 48 -20.76 25.13 -0.78
N GLY A 49 -19.63 25.27 -0.09
CA GLY A 49 -19.54 25.12 1.36
C GLY A 49 -18.31 24.35 1.84
N ALA A 50 -17.14 24.98 1.83
CA ALA A 50 -16.01 24.60 2.67
C ALA A 50 -15.18 25.85 2.99
N SER A 51 -14.91 26.09 4.26
CA SER A 51 -13.96 27.10 4.73
C SER A 51 -12.56 26.75 4.24
N GLY A 52 -12.16 27.35 3.12
CA GLY A 52 -10.93 27.01 2.41
C GLY A 52 -9.71 27.71 2.98
N ALA A 53 -8.73 26.94 3.43
CA ALA A 53 -7.35 27.30 3.13
C ALA A 53 -7.21 27.19 1.60
N GLY A 54 -6.73 28.24 0.94
CA GLY A 54 -6.45 28.19 -0.50
C GLY A 54 -5.44 27.09 -0.82
N PRO A 55 -5.37 26.61 -2.08
CA PRO A 55 -4.35 25.66 -2.47
C PRO A 55 -2.96 26.23 -2.14
N ALA A 56 -2.07 25.38 -1.64
CA ALA A 56 -0.66 25.71 -1.52
C ALA A 56 -0.10 26.13 -2.89
N ALA A 57 1.07 26.78 -2.92
CA ALA A 57 1.67 27.26 -4.17
C ALA A 57 1.83 26.15 -5.25
N CYS A 58 1.95 24.89 -4.82
CA CYS A 58 1.98 23.68 -5.64
C CYS A 58 0.61 23.13 -6.09
N GLY A 59 -0.50 23.84 -5.86
CA GLY A 59 -1.84 23.41 -6.29
C GLY A 59 -2.50 22.32 -5.43
N VAL A 60 -1.91 21.98 -4.28
CA VAL A 60 -2.46 21.01 -3.32
C VAL A 60 -3.30 21.71 -2.27
N THR A 61 -4.54 21.29 -2.10
CA THR A 61 -5.45 21.74 -1.04
C THR A 61 -5.41 20.75 0.13
N VAL A 62 -5.32 21.26 1.35
CA VAL A 62 -5.38 20.45 2.57
C VAL A 62 -6.74 20.62 3.24
N ASP A 63 -7.40 19.51 3.58
CA ASP A 63 -8.69 19.47 4.26
C ASP A 63 -8.57 18.71 5.59
N GLY A 64 -8.53 19.47 6.68
CA GLY A 64 -8.58 18.95 8.05
C GLY A 64 -9.98 18.95 8.67
N SER A 65 -11.05 19.25 7.91
CA SER A 65 -12.40 19.48 8.44
C SER A 65 -12.97 18.26 9.19
N ALA A 66 -12.68 17.05 8.71
CA ALA A 66 -13.09 15.81 9.37
C ALA A 66 -12.35 15.60 10.70
N TRP A 67 -11.05 15.90 10.75
CA TRP A 67 -10.28 15.92 11.99
C TRP A 67 -10.81 16.99 12.98
N THR A 68 -10.97 18.24 12.54
CA THR A 68 -11.46 19.33 13.38
C THR A 68 -12.85 19.04 13.96
N GLY A 69 -13.74 18.43 13.18
CA GLY A 69 -15.06 18.02 13.66
C GLY A 69 -15.03 16.81 14.61
N PHE A 70 -14.01 15.95 14.51
CA PHE A 70 -13.89 14.75 15.34
C PHE A 70 -13.45 15.07 16.77
N VAL A 71 -12.43 15.93 16.93
CA VAL A 71 -11.81 16.23 18.23
C VAL A 71 -12.83 16.58 19.33
N PRO A 72 -13.77 17.54 19.16
CA PRO A 72 -14.71 17.88 20.22
C PRO A 72 -15.66 16.72 20.59
N LEU A 73 -16.05 15.89 19.62
CA LEU A 73 -16.90 14.72 19.87
C LEU A 73 -16.13 13.66 20.68
N ALA A 74 -14.88 13.41 20.30
CA ALA A 74 -14.00 12.46 20.96
C ALA A 74 -13.66 12.89 22.39
N ASP A 75 -13.33 14.18 22.61
CA ASP A 75 -13.02 14.72 23.93
C ASP A 75 -14.25 14.70 24.85
N SER A 76 -15.44 15.01 24.33
CA SER A 76 -16.70 14.89 25.08
C SER A 76 -16.95 13.46 25.54
N MET A 77 -16.87 12.48 24.63
CA MET A 77 -17.08 11.06 24.96
C MET A 77 -16.00 10.51 25.89
N ALA A 78 -14.74 10.92 25.73
CA ALA A 78 -13.65 10.54 26.62
C ALA A 78 -13.83 11.09 28.05
N ALA A 79 -14.46 12.25 28.20
CA ALA A 79 -14.85 12.82 29.49
C ALA A 79 -16.11 12.17 30.11
N GLY A 80 -16.69 11.16 29.44
CA GLY A 80 -17.92 10.50 29.88
C GLY A 80 -19.19 11.29 29.57
N HIS A 81 -19.10 12.35 28.78
CA HIS A 81 -20.27 13.12 28.35
C HIS A 81 -20.89 12.49 27.10
N GLY A 82 -22.18 12.14 27.19
CA GLY A 82 -22.93 11.60 26.07
C GLY A 82 -23.04 12.61 24.93
N VAL A 83 -22.70 12.18 23.72
CA VAL A 83 -22.91 12.95 22.48
C VAL A 83 -24.17 12.42 21.79
N PRO A 84 -25.13 13.29 21.43
CA PRO A 84 -26.32 12.87 20.71
C PRO A 84 -25.97 12.13 19.43
N ARG A 85 -26.69 11.06 19.16
CA ARG A 85 -26.46 10.23 17.97
C ARG A 85 -26.49 11.02 16.66
N ALA A 86 -27.41 11.99 16.56
CA ALA A 86 -27.54 12.88 15.41
C ALA A 86 -26.27 13.72 15.16
N GLU A 87 -25.52 14.10 16.19
CA GLU A 87 -24.26 14.85 16.05
C GLU A 87 -23.16 13.95 15.49
N LEU A 88 -23.04 12.71 15.99
CA LEU A 88 -22.10 11.72 15.44
C LEU A 88 -22.39 11.42 13.95
N GLU A 89 -23.68 11.34 13.60
CA GLU A 89 -24.10 11.13 12.21
C GLU A 89 -23.89 12.36 11.34
N THR A 90 -24.02 13.57 11.90
CA THR A 90 -23.68 14.83 11.22
C THR A 90 -22.20 14.88 10.87
N TRP A 91 -21.32 14.51 11.81
CA TRP A 91 -19.89 14.37 11.53
C TRP A 91 -19.62 13.31 10.45
N ALA A 92 -20.25 12.13 10.56
CA ALA A 92 -20.09 11.06 9.58
C ALA A 92 -20.65 11.41 8.18
N ALA A 93 -21.48 12.46 8.10
CA ALA A 93 -22.05 13.02 6.88
C ALA A 93 -21.24 14.19 6.29
N LEU A 94 -20.18 14.66 6.97
CA LEU A 94 -19.29 15.68 6.42
C LEU A 94 -18.79 15.27 5.02
N PRO A 95 -18.62 16.20 4.05
CA PRO A 95 -18.24 15.87 2.68
C PRO A 95 -16.98 15.00 2.59
N ALA A 96 -15.95 15.29 3.38
CA ALA A 96 -14.71 14.53 3.48
C ALA A 96 -14.95 13.08 3.94
N VAL A 97 -15.71 12.89 5.02
CA VAL A 97 -16.02 11.56 5.55
C VAL A 97 -16.92 10.80 4.57
N ALA A 98 -17.91 11.47 3.98
CA ALA A 98 -18.78 10.87 2.97
C ALA A 98 -18.00 10.41 1.74
N ALA A 99 -16.98 11.15 1.31
CA ALA A 99 -16.08 10.76 0.22
C ALA A 99 -15.25 9.53 0.60
N TRP A 100 -14.60 9.57 1.76
CA TRP A 100 -13.86 8.43 2.30
C TRP A 100 -14.75 7.16 2.40
N ARG A 101 -16.01 7.28 2.83
CA ARG A 101 -16.92 6.11 2.90
C ARG A 101 -17.16 5.48 1.52
N ARG A 102 -17.19 6.27 0.44
CA ARG A 102 -17.40 5.76 -0.92
C ARG A 102 -16.20 4.94 -1.39
N VAL A 103 -14.96 5.32 -1.05
CA VAL A 103 -13.74 4.61 -1.48
C VAL A 103 -13.55 3.24 -0.81
N GLN A 104 -14.43 2.86 0.11
CA GLN A 104 -14.44 1.56 0.79
C GLN A 104 -15.28 0.50 0.03
N THR A 105 -15.57 0.73 -1.26
CA THR A 105 -16.31 -0.23 -2.10
C THR A 105 -15.65 -1.62 -2.14
N PRO A 106 -16.43 -2.70 -2.23
CA PRO A 106 -17.90 -2.73 -2.30
C PRO A 106 -18.62 -2.58 -0.95
N ASN A 107 -17.89 -2.48 0.16
CA ASN A 107 -18.43 -2.49 1.52
C ASN A 107 -18.46 -1.09 2.15
N SER A 108 -18.93 -0.09 1.39
CA SER A 108 -18.99 1.30 1.83
C SER A 108 -19.86 1.46 3.09
N PRO A 109 -19.32 1.94 4.22
CA PRO A 109 -20.10 2.11 5.43
C PRO A 109 -21.11 3.26 5.32
N THR A 110 -22.25 3.11 5.99
CA THR A 110 -23.22 4.20 6.16
C THR A 110 -22.73 5.19 7.24
N ALA A 111 -23.31 6.40 7.27
CA ALA A 111 -23.04 7.36 8.35
C ALA A 111 -23.36 6.75 9.73
N GLY A 112 -24.46 5.98 9.80
CA GLY A 112 -24.80 5.23 11.00
C GLY A 112 -23.78 4.13 11.36
N ASN A 113 -23.13 3.48 10.40
CA ASN A 113 -22.04 2.56 10.72
C ASN A 113 -20.87 3.29 11.38
N VAL A 114 -20.47 4.43 10.84
CA VAL A 114 -19.36 5.25 11.36
C VAL A 114 -19.67 5.83 12.73
N ALA A 115 -20.85 6.41 12.93
CA ALA A 115 -21.29 6.89 14.24
C ALA A 115 -21.32 5.76 15.28
N ASN A 116 -21.70 4.54 14.88
CA ASN A 116 -21.64 3.36 15.77
C ASN A 116 -20.21 2.98 16.15
N TRP A 117 -19.24 3.22 15.27
CA TRP A 117 -17.83 2.96 15.56
C TRP A 117 -17.24 3.99 16.52
N LEU A 118 -17.62 5.27 16.36
CA LEU A 118 -17.24 6.35 17.27
C LEU A 118 -17.77 6.08 18.68
N GLU A 119 -19.06 5.84 18.81
CA GLU A 119 -19.73 5.55 20.08
C GLU A 119 -19.14 4.30 20.77
N ALA A 120 -18.77 3.29 19.98
CA ALA A 120 -18.13 2.09 20.49
C ALA A 120 -16.70 2.32 21.02
N ALA A 121 -16.03 3.40 20.63
CA ALA A 121 -14.66 3.66 21.07
C ALA A 121 -14.60 4.00 22.57
N TRP A 122 -15.62 4.70 23.07
CA TRP A 122 -15.77 5.15 24.46
C TRP A 122 -16.99 4.54 25.17
N TRP A 123 -17.38 3.32 24.77
CA TRP A 123 -18.59 2.66 25.28
C TRP A 123 -18.62 2.56 26.82
N ASP A 124 -17.46 2.26 27.42
CA ASP A 124 -17.31 2.07 28.86
C ASP A 124 -17.40 3.41 29.60
N GLU A 125 -16.74 4.45 29.09
CA GLU A 125 -16.77 5.82 29.62
C GLU A 125 -18.18 6.43 29.58
N LEU A 126 -18.99 6.03 28.60
CA LEU A 126 -20.39 6.43 28.48
C LEU A 126 -21.33 5.67 29.44
N GLY A 127 -20.79 4.85 30.36
CA GLY A 127 -21.55 4.14 31.38
C GLY A 127 -22.44 3.03 30.83
N ARG A 128 -22.15 2.49 29.65
CA ARG A 128 -22.99 1.50 28.98
C ARG A 128 -22.60 0.09 29.35
N THR A 129 -23.53 -0.65 29.95
CA THR A 129 -23.28 -1.99 30.50
C THR A 129 -23.75 -3.14 29.62
N ASP A 130 -24.46 -2.85 28.53
CA ASP A 130 -25.05 -3.89 27.69
C ASP A 130 -23.98 -4.67 26.92
N ALA A 131 -24.13 -5.99 26.87
CA ALA A 131 -23.22 -6.90 26.18
C ALA A 131 -23.22 -6.64 24.67
N HIS A 132 -22.38 -5.71 24.21
CA HIS A 132 -22.30 -5.39 22.79
C HIS A 132 -21.20 -6.24 22.13
N LYS A 133 -21.59 -7.21 21.29
CA LYS A 133 -20.62 -7.94 20.47
C LYS A 133 -19.94 -6.99 19.48
N ALA A 134 -18.68 -6.66 19.72
CA ALA A 134 -17.86 -5.91 18.77
C ALA A 134 -17.55 -6.78 17.55
N ASN A 135 -17.89 -6.29 16.35
CA ASN A 135 -17.37 -6.86 15.11
C ASN A 135 -15.92 -6.37 14.88
N ALA A 136 -15.18 -7.00 13.97
CA ALA A 136 -13.77 -6.69 13.74
C ALA A 136 -13.53 -5.19 13.47
N ASN A 137 -14.36 -4.56 12.64
CA ASN A 137 -14.27 -3.13 12.34
C ASN A 137 -14.44 -2.30 13.62
N ARG A 138 -15.44 -2.58 14.45
CA ARG A 138 -15.65 -1.87 15.72
C ARG A 138 -14.45 -1.95 16.65
N SER A 139 -13.86 -3.15 16.80
CA SER A 139 -12.66 -3.33 17.65
C SER A 139 -11.44 -2.60 17.11
N GLU A 140 -11.32 -2.49 15.79
CA GLU A 140 -10.23 -1.79 15.13
C GLU A 140 -10.39 -0.27 15.23
N PHE A 141 -11.53 0.27 14.78
CA PHE A 141 -11.83 1.70 14.87
C PHE A 141 -11.84 2.21 16.32
N ARG A 142 -12.29 1.40 17.29
CA ARG A 142 -12.17 1.74 18.72
C ARG A 142 -10.74 2.08 19.10
N ARG A 143 -9.77 1.29 18.65
CA ARG A 143 -8.36 1.49 19.01
C ARG A 143 -7.78 2.71 18.28
N THR A 144 -8.07 2.87 17.00
CA THR A 144 -7.48 3.97 16.20
C THR A 144 -8.08 5.33 16.53
N TYR A 145 -9.38 5.40 16.85
CA TYR A 145 -10.02 6.64 17.32
C TYR A 145 -9.49 7.10 18.66
N ARG A 146 -9.32 6.18 19.62
CA ARG A 146 -8.72 6.51 20.92
C ARG A 146 -7.28 6.98 20.76
N TYR A 147 -6.48 6.26 19.99
CA TYR A 147 -5.11 6.69 19.70
C TYR A 147 -5.06 8.08 19.07
N SER A 148 -5.92 8.36 18.08
CA SER A 148 -5.97 9.69 17.45
C SER A 148 -6.35 10.79 18.46
N GLN A 149 -7.33 10.54 19.33
CA GLN A 149 -7.72 11.49 20.39
C GLN A 149 -6.60 11.74 21.41
N GLU A 150 -5.89 10.69 21.82
CA GLU A 150 -4.75 10.77 22.72
C GLU A 150 -3.60 11.58 22.09
N GLN A 151 -3.40 11.45 20.77
CA GLN A 151 -2.36 12.15 20.00
C GLN A 151 -2.82 13.50 19.43
N ARG A 152 -3.97 14.05 19.84
CA ARG A 152 -4.59 15.22 19.17
C ARG A 152 -3.67 16.42 19.01
N GLN A 153 -2.90 16.78 20.06
CA GLN A 153 -1.98 17.92 20.00
C GLN A 153 -0.85 17.71 18.98
N ARG A 154 -0.35 16.47 18.88
CA ARG A 154 0.65 16.09 17.88
C ARG A 154 0.06 16.15 16.48
N ILE A 155 -1.15 15.64 16.30
CA ILE A 155 -1.86 15.67 15.00
C ILE A 155 -2.12 17.12 14.57
N ASP A 156 -2.59 17.98 15.47
CA ASP A 156 -2.80 19.41 15.18
C ASP A 156 -1.51 20.09 14.71
N GLY A 157 -0.39 19.82 15.37
CA GLY A 157 0.94 20.32 14.97
C GLY A 157 1.34 19.86 13.58
N LEU A 158 1.22 18.55 13.30
CA LEU A 158 1.55 17.97 11.99
C LEU A 158 0.64 18.52 10.87
N LEU A 159 -0.66 18.66 11.14
CA LEU A 159 -1.61 19.21 10.18
C LEU A 159 -1.36 20.69 9.88
N ALA A 160 -0.87 21.45 10.85
CA ALA A 160 -0.47 22.83 10.63
C ALA A 160 0.67 22.92 9.61
N GLU A 161 1.63 22.00 9.64
CA GLU A 161 2.73 21.94 8.65
C GLU A 161 2.24 21.57 7.24
N PHE A 162 1.25 20.68 7.13
CA PHE A 162 0.59 20.42 5.84
C PHE A 162 -0.18 21.64 5.34
N THR A 163 -0.92 22.31 6.23
CA THR A 163 -1.75 23.48 5.89
C THR A 163 -0.91 24.69 5.51
N ALA A 164 0.27 24.86 6.12
CA ALA A 164 1.24 25.89 5.75
C ALA A 164 1.79 25.72 4.32
N GLY A 165 1.68 24.52 3.77
CA GLY A 165 1.99 24.21 2.37
C GLY A 165 3.30 23.46 2.17
N ASP A 166 4.26 23.56 3.09
CA ASP A 166 5.59 22.95 2.92
C ASP A 166 5.52 21.42 2.75
N ALA A 167 4.83 20.72 3.66
CA ALA A 167 4.69 19.26 3.56
C ALA A 167 3.82 18.83 2.38
N ALA A 168 2.77 19.58 2.04
CA ALA A 168 1.92 19.30 0.89
C ALA A 168 2.68 19.45 -0.44
N CYS A 169 3.54 20.47 -0.56
CA CYS A 169 4.35 20.66 -1.75
C CYS A 169 5.48 19.64 -1.87
N ARG A 170 6.04 19.17 -0.76
CA ARG A 170 6.98 18.03 -0.80
C ARG A 170 6.36 16.76 -1.38
N ILE A 171 5.07 16.49 -1.13
CA ILE A 171 4.35 15.39 -1.79
C ILE A 171 4.27 15.64 -3.29
N HIS A 172 3.86 16.84 -3.69
CA HIS A 172 3.75 17.21 -5.09
C HIS A 172 5.08 17.04 -5.82
N ASP A 173 6.16 17.60 -5.28
CA ASP A 173 7.47 17.60 -5.91
C ASP A 173 8.06 16.20 -5.99
N LEU A 174 7.88 15.39 -4.94
CA LEU A 174 8.30 13.98 -4.97
C LEU A 174 7.46 13.17 -5.96
N ALA A 175 6.14 13.34 -6.01
CA ALA A 175 5.32 12.63 -6.98
C ALA A 175 5.62 13.07 -8.43
N ALA A 176 5.89 14.35 -8.65
CA ALA A 176 6.22 14.92 -9.97
C ALA A 176 7.55 14.40 -10.53
N SER A 177 8.45 13.91 -9.69
CA SER A 177 9.68 13.28 -10.18
C SER A 177 9.45 11.87 -10.75
N TRP A 178 8.34 11.21 -10.41
CA TRP A 178 8.04 9.83 -10.81
C TRP A 178 6.85 9.71 -11.76
N VAL A 179 5.80 10.52 -11.56
CA VAL A 179 4.55 10.46 -12.32
C VAL A 179 4.61 11.44 -13.49
N ALA A 180 4.20 11.00 -14.69
CA ALA A 180 4.16 11.87 -15.85
C ALA A 180 3.23 13.09 -15.62
N PRO A 181 3.60 14.32 -16.04
CA PRO A 181 2.80 15.52 -15.81
C PRO A 181 1.34 15.40 -16.25
N GLU A 182 1.07 14.71 -17.36
CA GLU A 182 -0.27 14.47 -17.90
C GLU A 182 -1.11 13.47 -17.09
N ARG A 183 -0.48 12.68 -16.21
CA ARG A 183 -1.14 11.71 -15.31
C ARG A 183 -1.27 12.23 -13.88
N MET A 184 -0.62 13.35 -13.57
CA MET A 184 -0.79 14.07 -12.31
C MET A 184 -2.20 14.68 -12.27
N PRO A 185 -2.97 14.49 -11.19
CA PRO A 185 -4.30 15.08 -11.10
C PRO A 185 -4.22 16.63 -11.11
N ALA A 186 -5.17 17.28 -11.78
CA ALA A 186 -5.25 18.73 -11.83
C ALA A 186 -5.82 19.27 -10.50
N GLY A 187 -4.94 19.51 -9.53
CA GLY A 187 -5.28 19.95 -8.18
C GLY A 187 -5.65 18.78 -7.27
N TRP A 188 -4.96 18.66 -6.13
CA TRP A 188 -5.16 17.53 -5.21
C TRP A 188 -5.79 18.00 -3.94
N ARG A 189 -6.58 17.12 -3.32
CA ARG A 189 -7.09 17.34 -1.98
C ARG A 189 -6.55 16.29 -1.03
N LEU A 190 -5.67 16.71 -0.12
CA LEU A 190 -5.21 15.89 0.99
C LEU A 190 -6.22 16.02 2.13
N VAL A 191 -6.98 14.95 2.37
CA VAL A 191 -8.02 14.88 3.40
C VAL A 191 -7.50 14.11 4.60
N PHE A 192 -7.48 14.76 5.76
CA PHE A 192 -7.06 14.13 7.01
C PHE A 192 -8.28 13.81 7.88
N LEU A 193 -8.45 12.53 8.22
CA LEU A 193 -9.54 12.06 9.07
C LEU A 193 -9.10 10.85 9.91
N PRO A 194 -9.66 10.65 11.11
CA PRO A 194 -9.40 9.46 11.88
C PRO A 194 -10.05 8.25 11.22
N ASN A 195 -9.28 7.19 11.00
CA ASN A 195 -9.70 5.96 10.34
C ASN A 195 -8.82 4.76 10.80
N ARG A 196 -8.82 3.66 10.06
CA ARG A 196 -7.79 2.62 10.04
C ARG A 196 -6.45 3.21 9.59
N PRO A 197 -5.31 2.62 10.00
CA PRO A 197 -3.99 3.07 9.59
C PRO A 197 -3.74 2.81 8.09
N GLU A 198 -4.25 3.69 7.24
CA GLU A 198 -4.16 3.58 5.79
C GLU A 198 -4.08 4.95 5.11
N VAL A 199 -3.48 4.96 3.92
CA VAL A 199 -3.61 6.04 2.94
C VAL A 199 -4.44 5.49 1.78
N ARG A 200 -5.42 6.25 1.29
CA ARG A 200 -6.24 5.88 0.12
C ARG A 200 -6.24 7.00 -0.89
N VAL A 201 -6.42 6.65 -2.16
CA VAL A 201 -6.62 7.62 -3.24
C VAL A 201 -7.87 7.25 -4.02
N GLU A 202 -8.64 8.27 -4.39
CA GLU A 202 -9.77 8.17 -5.29
C GLU A 202 -9.76 9.44 -6.13
N GLU A 203 -9.55 9.29 -7.44
CA GLU A 203 -9.41 10.42 -8.36
C GLU A 203 -8.40 11.47 -7.82
N SER A 204 -8.84 12.68 -7.52
CA SER A 204 -8.02 13.79 -7.00
C SER A 204 -8.03 13.92 -5.47
N GLU A 205 -8.70 13.02 -4.75
CA GLU A 205 -8.78 13.03 -3.29
C GLU A 205 -7.87 11.94 -2.70
N ILE A 206 -7.05 12.32 -1.73
CA ILE A 206 -6.13 11.44 -1.02
C ILE A 206 -6.51 11.49 0.46
N PHE A 207 -6.91 10.36 1.02
CA PHE A 207 -7.32 10.23 2.41
C PHE A 207 -6.17 9.70 3.24
N VAL A 208 -5.76 10.45 4.26
CA VAL A 208 -4.69 10.08 5.19
C VAL A 208 -5.31 9.91 6.58
N ASP A 209 -5.10 8.73 7.17
CA ASP A 209 -5.46 8.49 8.56
C ASP A 209 -4.64 9.36 9.53
N THR A 210 -5.31 10.03 10.46
CA THR A 210 -4.64 10.87 11.45
C THR A 210 -3.82 10.07 12.47
N GLY A 211 -4.21 8.84 12.77
CA GLY A 211 -3.44 7.93 13.63
C GLY A 211 -2.12 7.50 12.96
N LEU A 212 -2.17 7.16 11.67
CA LEU A 212 -1.02 6.92 10.82
C LEU A 212 -0.11 8.14 10.73
N LEU A 213 -0.67 9.34 10.50
CA LEU A 213 0.10 10.59 10.47
C LEU A 213 0.86 10.80 11.79
N ALA A 214 0.19 10.63 12.93
CA ALA A 214 0.83 10.75 14.24
C ALA A 214 1.95 9.72 14.41
N ALA A 215 1.70 8.46 14.05
CA ALA A 215 2.63 7.37 14.24
C ALA A 215 3.84 7.40 13.30
N SER A 216 3.69 7.94 12.09
CA SER A 216 4.73 7.95 11.04
C SER A 216 5.45 9.29 10.87
N GLY A 217 4.82 10.41 11.26
CA GLY A 217 5.37 11.74 11.05
C GLY A 217 5.29 12.21 9.59
N ILE A 218 5.79 13.42 9.34
CA ILE A 218 5.65 14.10 8.04
C ILE A 218 6.44 13.39 6.94
N ASP A 219 7.73 13.15 7.17
CA ASP A 219 8.62 12.65 6.12
C ASP A 219 8.16 11.31 5.57
N GLN A 220 7.75 10.39 6.45
CA GLN A 220 7.21 9.10 6.04
C GLN A 220 5.82 9.25 5.39
N THR A 221 4.95 10.12 5.92
CA THR A 221 3.62 10.38 5.29
C THR A 221 3.78 10.94 3.87
N VAL A 222 4.74 11.85 3.64
CA VAL A 222 5.02 12.41 2.32
C VAL A 222 5.36 11.30 1.32
N ARG A 223 6.24 10.38 1.73
CA ARG A 223 6.67 9.24 0.90
C ARG A 223 5.55 8.24 0.65
N HIS A 224 4.75 7.94 1.67
CA HIS A 224 3.58 7.06 1.56
C HIS A 224 2.59 7.57 0.52
N VAL A 225 2.30 8.87 0.55
CA VAL A 225 1.41 9.49 -0.43
C VAL A 225 2.02 9.50 -1.83
N ALA A 226 3.30 9.87 -1.98
CA ALA A 226 3.96 9.89 -3.28
C ALA A 226 4.06 8.49 -3.92
N ALA A 227 4.41 7.46 -3.13
CA ALA A 227 4.42 6.08 -3.58
C ALA A 227 3.03 5.59 -3.97
N LEU A 228 1.98 6.00 -3.24
CA LEU A 228 0.60 5.68 -3.61
C LEU A 228 0.18 6.34 -4.93
N LEU A 229 0.57 7.60 -5.15
CA LEU A 229 0.32 8.30 -6.41
C LEU A 229 1.02 7.59 -7.57
N TYR A 230 2.28 7.19 -7.40
CA TYR A 230 2.99 6.37 -8.38
C TYR A 230 2.21 5.08 -8.72
N ARG A 231 1.80 4.31 -7.71
CA ARG A 231 1.04 3.05 -7.90
C ARG A 231 -0.26 3.27 -8.70
N ASN A 232 -0.95 4.38 -8.48
CA ASN A 232 -2.26 4.62 -9.10
C ASN A 232 -2.21 5.35 -10.44
N ARG A 233 -1.16 6.14 -10.67
CA ARG A 233 -1.09 7.05 -11.83
C ARG A 233 -0.01 6.67 -12.82
N GLU A 234 1.00 5.93 -12.40
CA GLU A 234 2.20 5.77 -13.21
C GLU A 234 2.59 4.31 -13.44
N ALA A 235 2.46 3.47 -12.42
CA ALA A 235 2.76 2.05 -12.48
C ALA A 235 2.09 1.41 -13.71
N LEU A 236 2.82 0.56 -14.42
CA LEU A 236 2.30 -0.04 -15.65
C LEU A 236 1.05 -0.87 -15.33
N PRO A 237 -0.08 -0.64 -16.02
CA PRO A 237 -1.28 -1.48 -15.85
C PRO A 237 -1.00 -2.89 -16.38
N GLY A 238 -1.75 -3.87 -15.89
CA GLY A 238 -1.67 -5.26 -16.34
C GLY A 238 -2.48 -6.19 -15.46
N GLU A 239 -2.64 -7.43 -15.90
CA GLU A 239 -3.42 -8.44 -15.21
C GLU A 239 -2.68 -9.01 -13.99
N ASN A 240 -3.41 -9.68 -13.09
CA ASN A 240 -2.79 -10.39 -11.98
C ASN A 240 -2.07 -11.64 -12.53
N PRO A 241 -0.75 -11.82 -12.30
CA PRO A 241 0.00 -12.95 -12.85
C PRO A 241 -0.50 -14.31 -12.33
N LEU A 242 -1.24 -14.34 -11.20
CA LEU A 242 -1.88 -15.56 -10.68
C LEU A 242 -3.13 -15.99 -11.46
N GLN A 243 -3.64 -15.11 -12.33
CA GLN A 243 -4.79 -15.38 -13.22
C GLN A 243 -4.35 -15.66 -14.65
N MET A 244 -3.05 -15.60 -14.93
CA MET A 244 -2.47 -15.83 -16.24
C MET A 244 -1.80 -17.19 -16.35
N SER A 245 -1.44 -17.56 -17.57
CA SER A 245 -0.72 -18.80 -17.86
C SER A 245 0.52 -18.54 -18.69
N GLY A 246 1.40 -19.53 -18.78
CA GLY A 246 2.51 -19.49 -19.71
C GLY A 246 3.50 -18.35 -19.48
N ALA A 247 4.03 -17.84 -20.59
CA ALA A 247 4.96 -16.73 -20.64
C ALA A 247 4.37 -15.42 -20.09
N ASP A 248 3.06 -15.21 -20.21
CA ASP A 248 2.41 -13.99 -19.74
C ASP A 248 2.44 -13.89 -18.21
N ALA A 249 2.22 -15.01 -17.50
CA ALA A 249 2.33 -15.04 -16.04
C ALA A 249 3.75 -14.68 -15.55
N VAL A 250 4.79 -15.09 -16.28
CA VAL A 250 6.18 -14.75 -15.96
C VAL A 250 6.44 -13.27 -16.25
N ALA A 251 6.02 -12.77 -17.41
CA ALA A 251 6.20 -11.37 -17.80
C ALA A 251 5.48 -10.40 -16.85
N GLU A 252 4.21 -10.67 -16.53
CA GLU A 252 3.43 -9.90 -15.56
C GLU A 252 4.03 -9.96 -14.15
N SER A 253 4.65 -11.08 -13.77
CA SER A 253 5.38 -11.16 -12.49
C SER A 253 6.51 -10.15 -12.41
N PHE A 254 7.28 -9.96 -13.50
CA PHE A 254 8.34 -8.96 -13.56
C PHE A 254 7.81 -7.53 -13.67
N ARG A 255 6.65 -7.31 -14.32
CA ARG A 255 5.97 -6.01 -14.25
C ARG A 255 5.62 -5.65 -12.80
N ILE A 256 5.07 -6.59 -12.03
CA ILE A 256 4.76 -6.35 -10.61
C ILE A 256 6.03 -6.14 -9.78
N ILE A 257 7.09 -6.95 -9.98
CA ILE A 257 8.39 -6.75 -9.32
C ILE A 257 8.89 -5.32 -9.56
N MET A 258 8.87 -4.84 -10.80
CA MET A 258 9.29 -3.47 -11.13
C MET A 258 8.38 -2.43 -10.46
N ASN A 259 7.06 -2.53 -10.65
CA ASN A 259 6.09 -1.57 -10.12
C ASN A 259 6.19 -1.45 -8.58
N GLU A 260 6.16 -2.58 -7.87
CA GLU A 260 6.27 -2.58 -6.41
C GLU A 260 7.67 -2.20 -5.94
N GLY A 261 8.71 -2.53 -6.71
CA GLY A 261 10.07 -2.13 -6.39
C GLY A 261 10.29 -0.63 -6.41
N VAL A 262 9.83 0.03 -7.47
CA VAL A 262 9.90 1.48 -7.61
C VAL A 262 9.03 2.17 -6.56
N ALA A 263 7.80 1.68 -6.33
CA ALA A 263 6.93 2.23 -5.30
C ALA A 263 7.56 2.12 -3.89
N SER A 264 8.15 0.96 -3.57
CA SER A 264 8.82 0.72 -2.28
C SER A 264 10.07 1.59 -2.11
N HIS A 265 10.77 1.88 -3.20
CA HIS A 265 11.92 2.78 -3.20
C HIS A 265 11.51 4.23 -2.92
N ILE A 266 10.43 4.72 -3.56
CA ILE A 266 9.84 6.04 -3.26
C ILE A 266 9.41 6.12 -1.78
N GLU A 267 8.78 5.04 -1.30
CA GLU A 267 8.30 4.88 0.08
C GLU A 267 9.43 4.81 1.11
N GLN A 268 10.65 4.46 0.68
CA GLN A 268 11.77 4.06 1.55
C GLN A 268 11.36 2.97 2.55
N THR A 269 10.83 1.86 2.02
CA THR A 269 10.25 0.80 2.84
C THR A 269 11.20 0.29 3.92
N GLU A 270 12.49 0.16 3.62
CA GLU A 270 13.51 -0.25 4.58
C GLU A 270 13.64 0.70 5.79
N GLY A 271 13.30 1.98 5.63
CA GLY A 271 13.35 2.99 6.68
C GLY A 271 12.04 3.20 7.46
N ILE A 272 10.98 2.46 7.13
CA ILE A 272 9.67 2.64 7.77
C ILE A 272 9.74 2.31 9.25
N HIS A 273 9.29 3.25 10.06
CA HIS A 273 9.15 3.10 11.49
C HIS A 273 7.86 3.77 11.96
N PHE A 274 7.18 3.14 12.91
CA PHE A 274 5.99 3.69 13.53
C PHE A 274 6.20 3.83 15.02
N SER A 275 5.51 4.81 15.61
CA SER A 275 5.50 5.00 17.06
C SER A 275 5.07 3.69 17.76
N PRO A 276 5.83 3.20 18.77
CA PRO A 276 5.60 1.91 19.40
C PRO A 276 4.28 1.83 20.18
N ASP A 277 3.66 2.97 20.47
CA ASP A 277 2.38 3.09 21.16
C ASP A 277 1.17 2.97 20.20
N HIS A 278 1.37 3.01 18.87
CA HIS A 278 0.25 2.87 17.94
C HIS A 278 -0.35 1.46 18.02
N PRO A 279 -1.67 1.30 18.23
CA PRO A 279 -2.28 0.02 18.61
C PRO A 279 -2.24 -1.08 17.54
N THR A 280 -2.01 -0.70 16.29
CA THR A 280 -1.89 -1.62 15.14
C THR A 280 -0.50 -1.60 14.51
N LEU A 281 0.23 -0.49 14.64
CA LEU A 281 1.45 -0.22 13.85
C LEU A 281 2.71 -0.29 14.70
N GLY A 282 2.62 -0.12 16.03
CA GLY A 282 3.79 -0.11 16.91
C GLY A 282 4.54 -1.45 16.98
N SER A 283 3.92 -2.54 16.52
CA SER A 283 4.56 -3.85 16.37
C SER A 283 5.22 -4.05 14.99
N VAL A 284 4.97 -3.17 14.02
CA VAL A 284 5.59 -3.23 12.71
C VAL A 284 7.05 -2.80 12.86
N ARG A 285 7.96 -3.74 12.62
CA ARG A 285 9.40 -3.49 12.56
C ARG A 285 9.91 -4.04 11.25
N ILE A 286 10.49 -3.15 10.45
CA ILE A 286 11.22 -3.54 9.25
C ILE A 286 12.68 -3.66 9.65
N ILE A 287 13.24 -4.84 9.41
CA ILE A 287 14.67 -5.11 9.57
C ILE A 287 15.23 -5.12 8.13
N PRO A 288 15.93 -4.06 7.71
CA PRO A 288 16.46 -3.96 6.35
C PRO A 288 17.26 -5.18 5.92
N GLU A 289 18.07 -5.74 6.83
CA GLU A 289 18.91 -6.92 6.59
C GLU A 289 18.06 -8.13 6.18
N ASP A 290 17.03 -8.47 6.95
CA ASP A 290 16.13 -9.60 6.67
C ASP A 290 15.43 -9.42 5.31
N PHE A 291 15.09 -8.17 5.00
CA PHE A 291 14.41 -7.81 3.77
C PHE A 291 15.31 -8.01 2.54
N PHE A 292 16.55 -7.50 2.58
CA PHE A 292 17.53 -7.65 1.50
C PHE A 292 18.05 -9.09 1.38
N VAL A 293 18.24 -9.81 2.49
CA VAL A 293 18.60 -11.24 2.49
C VAL A 293 17.52 -12.06 1.79
N LYS A 294 16.24 -11.86 2.13
CA LYS A 294 15.14 -12.57 1.49
C LYS A 294 15.01 -12.23 0.00
N ALA A 295 15.25 -10.96 -0.37
CA ALA A 295 15.26 -10.52 -1.76
C ALA A 295 16.39 -11.20 -2.56
N ARG A 296 17.61 -11.22 -2.00
CA ARG A 296 18.77 -11.92 -2.56
C ARG A 296 18.48 -13.41 -2.75
N ASP A 297 18.03 -14.10 -1.71
CA ASP A 297 17.74 -15.53 -1.76
C ASP A 297 16.66 -15.85 -2.82
N THR A 298 15.70 -14.93 -3.02
CA THR A 298 14.71 -15.04 -4.10
C THR A 298 15.37 -14.94 -5.49
N ILE A 299 16.22 -13.94 -5.70
CA ILE A 299 16.95 -13.71 -6.96
C ILE A 299 17.88 -14.88 -7.28
N GLU A 300 18.64 -15.37 -6.30
CA GLU A 300 19.51 -16.54 -6.44
C GLU A 300 18.73 -17.82 -6.74
N SER A 301 17.44 -17.87 -6.40
CA SER A 301 16.57 -19.00 -6.74
C SER A 301 16.01 -18.96 -8.17
N PHE A 302 16.15 -17.83 -8.89
CA PHE A 302 15.64 -17.67 -10.25
C PHE A 302 16.19 -18.70 -11.24
N PRO A 303 17.47 -19.08 -11.25
CA PRO A 303 17.96 -20.17 -12.09
C PRO A 303 17.18 -21.48 -11.92
N THR A 304 16.84 -21.83 -10.68
CA THR A 304 16.07 -23.05 -10.40
C THR A 304 14.59 -22.90 -10.76
N ALA A 305 14.01 -21.71 -10.54
CA ALA A 305 12.59 -21.46 -10.76
C ALA A 305 12.22 -21.16 -12.22
N LEU A 306 13.08 -20.42 -12.93
CA LEU A 306 12.86 -19.94 -14.30
C LEU A 306 13.63 -20.74 -15.34
N GLY A 307 14.80 -21.31 -15.03
CA GLY A 307 15.64 -22.01 -16.00
C GLY A 307 14.90 -23.09 -16.80
N PRO A 308 14.15 -24.00 -16.15
CA PRO A 308 13.35 -25.00 -16.86
C PRO A 308 12.24 -24.41 -17.73
N LEU A 309 11.68 -23.26 -17.35
CA LEU A 309 10.61 -22.59 -18.09
C LEU A 309 11.17 -21.87 -19.32
N LEU A 310 12.26 -21.12 -19.15
CA LEU A 310 12.89 -20.36 -20.23
C LEU A 310 13.60 -21.26 -21.25
N GLY A 311 14.10 -22.42 -20.83
CA GLY A 311 14.76 -23.40 -21.70
C GLY A 311 13.83 -24.34 -22.47
N ASP A 312 12.55 -24.46 -22.09
CA ASP A 312 11.58 -25.35 -22.75
C ASP A 312 10.20 -24.68 -22.86
N ARG A 313 9.81 -24.35 -24.10
CA ARG A 313 8.50 -23.76 -24.42
C ARG A 313 7.33 -24.60 -23.91
N THR A 314 7.46 -25.92 -23.90
CA THR A 314 6.42 -26.83 -23.38
C THR A 314 6.26 -26.66 -21.88
N GLN A 315 7.37 -26.56 -21.14
CA GLN A 315 7.33 -26.26 -19.70
C GLN A 315 6.80 -24.85 -19.44
N MET A 316 7.21 -23.86 -20.22
CA MET A 316 6.67 -22.49 -20.11
C MET A 316 5.15 -22.51 -20.21
N VAL A 317 4.58 -23.08 -21.27
CA VAL A 317 3.12 -23.16 -21.48
C VAL A 317 2.43 -23.90 -20.33
N ALA A 318 2.98 -25.02 -19.88
CA ALA A 318 2.35 -25.85 -18.87
C ALA A 318 2.49 -25.33 -17.43
N ARG A 319 3.55 -24.56 -17.13
CA ARG A 319 3.96 -24.24 -15.75
C ARG A 319 4.37 -22.80 -15.50
N GLY A 320 4.25 -21.89 -16.46
CA GLY A 320 4.64 -20.48 -16.29
C GLY A 320 4.00 -19.81 -15.06
N GLU A 321 2.72 -20.11 -14.79
CA GLU A 321 2.00 -19.64 -13.59
C GLU A 321 2.65 -20.07 -12.26
N SER A 322 3.44 -21.15 -12.25
CA SER A 322 4.07 -21.64 -11.03
C SER A 322 5.12 -20.67 -10.48
N PHE A 323 5.75 -19.87 -11.34
CA PHE A 323 6.65 -18.80 -10.93
C PHE A 323 5.90 -17.70 -10.17
N ALA A 324 4.78 -17.23 -10.72
CA ALA A 324 3.91 -16.25 -10.06
C ALA A 324 3.41 -16.75 -8.70
N ARG A 325 2.97 -18.02 -8.62
CA ARG A 325 2.54 -18.65 -7.35
C ARG A 325 3.67 -18.75 -6.33
N ARG A 326 4.89 -19.03 -6.77
CA ARG A 326 6.07 -19.08 -5.90
C ARG A 326 6.36 -17.70 -5.31
N LEU A 327 6.38 -16.65 -6.13
CA LEU A 327 6.60 -15.28 -5.67
C LEU A 327 5.49 -14.81 -4.72
N ALA A 328 4.23 -15.10 -5.06
CA ALA A 328 3.08 -14.79 -4.21
C ALA A 328 3.15 -15.54 -2.86
N GLY A 329 3.40 -16.85 -2.89
CA GLY A 329 3.52 -17.66 -1.67
C GLY A 329 4.70 -17.25 -0.79
N GLY A 330 5.74 -16.69 -1.38
CA GLY A 330 6.90 -16.13 -0.66
C GLY A 330 6.75 -14.67 -0.26
N ASN A 331 5.67 -13.96 -0.65
CA ASN A 331 5.57 -12.49 -0.55
C ASN A 331 6.82 -11.78 -1.10
N ALA A 332 7.26 -12.17 -2.29
CA ALA A 332 8.58 -11.79 -2.81
C ALA A 332 8.54 -10.64 -3.83
N PHE A 333 7.38 -10.27 -4.37
CA PHE A 333 7.27 -9.20 -5.38
C PHE A 333 7.89 -7.87 -4.92
N THR A 334 7.41 -7.37 -3.78
CA THR A 334 7.85 -6.09 -3.18
C THR A 334 9.32 -6.13 -2.79
N GLY A 335 9.74 -7.19 -2.11
CA GLY A 335 11.11 -7.30 -1.61
C GLY A 335 12.16 -7.41 -2.69
N THR A 336 11.93 -8.31 -3.64
CA THR A 336 12.79 -8.44 -4.82
C THR A 336 12.81 -7.16 -5.65
N GLY A 337 11.65 -6.55 -5.86
CA GLY A 337 11.55 -5.28 -6.57
C GLY A 337 12.36 -4.16 -5.93
N LEU A 338 12.21 -3.96 -4.62
CA LEU A 338 12.91 -2.89 -3.90
C LEU A 338 14.42 -3.09 -3.96
N ALA A 339 14.90 -4.33 -3.75
CA ALA A 339 16.32 -4.64 -3.85
C ALA A 339 16.88 -4.32 -5.24
N MET A 340 16.14 -4.68 -6.31
CA MET A 340 16.53 -4.35 -7.68
C MET A 340 16.55 -2.84 -7.93
N ALA A 341 15.52 -2.11 -7.49
CA ALA A 341 15.43 -0.66 -7.63
C ALA A 341 16.55 0.06 -6.84
N ALA A 342 16.82 -0.38 -5.61
CA ALA A 342 17.88 0.17 -4.77
C ALA A 342 19.27 -0.05 -5.39
N VAL A 343 19.54 -1.21 -5.99
CA VAL A 343 20.79 -1.48 -6.72
C VAL A 343 20.96 -0.55 -7.92
N ILE A 344 19.90 -0.33 -8.71
CA ILE A 344 19.92 0.64 -9.83
C ILE A 344 20.23 2.04 -9.28
N SER A 345 19.47 2.50 -8.29
CA SER A 345 19.63 3.84 -7.73
C SER A 345 21.01 4.06 -7.13
N HIS A 346 21.59 3.06 -6.46
CA HIS A 346 22.90 3.17 -5.83
C HIS A 346 24.03 3.27 -6.87
N HIS A 347 24.03 2.42 -7.89
CA HIS A 347 25.15 2.35 -8.85
C HIS A 347 24.99 3.24 -10.09
N ALA A 348 23.75 3.50 -10.50
CA ALA A 348 23.43 4.25 -11.72
C ALA A 348 22.72 5.59 -11.44
N GLY A 349 22.31 5.83 -10.19
CA GLY A 349 21.59 7.03 -9.77
C GLY A 349 20.08 6.92 -9.90
N GLU A 350 19.36 7.74 -9.14
CA GLU A 350 17.89 7.79 -9.15
C GLU A 350 17.34 8.23 -10.53
N ASP A 351 18.06 9.09 -11.25
CA ASP A 351 17.71 9.52 -12.61
C ASP A 351 17.60 8.34 -13.59
N GLU A 352 18.48 7.35 -13.46
CA GLU A 352 18.42 6.14 -14.28
C GLU A 352 17.20 5.31 -13.90
N LEU A 353 16.91 5.14 -12.61
CA LEU A 353 15.72 4.43 -12.15
C LEU A 353 14.43 5.11 -12.69
N ARG A 354 14.39 6.44 -12.66
CA ARG A 354 13.32 7.27 -13.24
C ARG A 354 13.24 7.21 -14.77
N ARG A 355 14.31 6.81 -15.46
CA ARG A 355 14.26 6.58 -16.91
C ARG A 355 13.68 5.21 -17.26
N VAL A 356 13.91 4.20 -16.43
CA VAL A 356 13.62 2.79 -16.77
C VAL A 356 12.36 2.20 -16.12
N HIS A 357 11.77 2.85 -15.12
CA HIS A 357 10.61 2.34 -14.38
C HIS A 357 9.33 2.10 -15.21
N ARG A 358 9.31 2.52 -16.48
CA ARG A 358 8.18 2.34 -17.41
C ARG A 358 8.33 1.14 -18.35
N SER A 359 9.39 0.34 -18.21
CA SER A 359 9.63 -0.83 -19.05
C SER A 359 10.29 -1.94 -18.23
N PRO A 360 9.62 -3.10 -18.04
CA PRO A 360 10.20 -4.22 -17.30
C PRO A 360 11.53 -4.68 -17.91
N ALA A 361 11.65 -4.65 -19.23
CA ALA A 361 12.89 -4.97 -19.95
C ALA A 361 14.00 -3.94 -19.69
N ALA A 362 13.69 -2.63 -19.72
CA ALA A 362 14.68 -1.61 -19.42
C ALA A 362 15.11 -1.64 -17.95
N PHE A 363 14.17 -1.86 -17.03
CA PHE A 363 14.43 -2.01 -15.61
C PHE A 363 15.33 -3.21 -15.32
N LEU A 364 15.04 -4.37 -15.93
CA LEU A 364 15.86 -5.57 -15.77
C LEU A 364 17.28 -5.37 -16.31
N ALA A 365 17.41 -4.73 -17.48
CA ALA A 365 18.72 -4.41 -18.05
C ALA A 365 19.52 -3.44 -17.19
N ALA A 366 18.88 -2.39 -16.64
CA ALA A 366 19.52 -1.46 -15.72
C ALA A 366 19.95 -2.15 -14.43
N PHE A 367 19.10 -3.01 -13.87
CA PHE A 367 19.44 -3.83 -12.72
C PHE A 367 20.66 -4.72 -13.03
N GLN A 368 20.66 -5.44 -14.16
CA GLN A 368 21.76 -6.32 -14.52
C GLN A 368 23.09 -5.56 -14.63
N ALA A 369 23.08 -4.38 -15.28
CA ALA A 369 24.26 -3.54 -15.45
C ALA A 369 24.77 -2.98 -14.11
N ALA A 370 23.85 -2.57 -13.22
CA ALA A 370 24.17 -2.05 -11.89
C ALA A 370 24.70 -3.17 -10.96
N ALA A 371 23.99 -4.30 -10.88
CA ALA A 371 24.33 -5.43 -10.03
C ALA A 371 25.67 -6.09 -10.43
N SER A 372 26.07 -5.99 -11.71
CA SER A 372 27.39 -6.46 -12.16
C SER A 372 28.57 -5.71 -11.53
N ARG A 373 28.31 -4.58 -10.84
CA ARG A 373 29.31 -3.83 -10.07
C ARG A 373 29.40 -4.30 -8.61
N ASN A 374 28.47 -5.12 -8.14
CA ASN A 374 28.50 -5.67 -6.79
C ASN A 374 29.62 -6.72 -6.64
N PRO A 375 30.14 -6.93 -5.41
CA PRO A 375 31.18 -7.93 -5.17
C PRO A 375 30.73 -9.36 -5.52
N VAL A 376 31.68 -10.16 -6.01
CA VAL A 376 31.50 -11.59 -6.27
C VAL A 376 32.61 -12.38 -5.53
N PRO A 377 32.29 -13.23 -4.55
CA PRO A 377 30.95 -13.57 -4.07
C PRO A 377 30.26 -12.41 -3.31
N PRO A 378 28.92 -12.41 -3.19
CA PRO A 378 28.21 -11.39 -2.42
C PRO A 378 28.67 -11.37 -0.95
N PRO A 379 28.85 -10.17 -0.36
CA PRO A 379 29.20 -10.05 1.04
C PRO A 379 28.05 -10.47 1.96
N THR A 380 28.38 -10.75 3.22
CA THR A 380 27.38 -11.06 4.26
C THR A 380 26.58 -9.79 4.61
N ALA A 381 25.26 -9.86 4.52
CA ALA A 381 24.38 -8.77 4.95
C ALA A 381 24.60 -8.43 6.43
N GLY A 382 24.65 -7.13 6.74
CA GLY A 382 24.90 -6.62 8.10
C GLY A 382 26.37 -6.68 8.55
N ALA A 383 27.31 -7.12 7.70
CA ALA A 383 28.73 -7.01 8.02
C ALA A 383 29.18 -5.53 8.06
N PRO A 384 30.13 -5.15 8.93
CA PRO A 384 30.59 -3.77 9.04
C PRO A 384 31.12 -3.22 7.70
N GLY A 385 30.59 -2.07 7.27
CA GLY A 385 31.02 -1.40 6.03
C GLY A 385 30.45 -1.99 4.74
N VAL A 386 29.48 -2.92 4.83
CA VAL A 386 28.78 -3.49 3.68
C VAL A 386 27.42 -2.82 3.54
N ASP A 387 27.19 -2.18 2.39
CA ASP A 387 25.86 -1.67 2.07
C ASP A 387 24.96 -2.83 1.62
N LEU A 388 23.70 -2.87 2.07
CA LEU A 388 22.79 -3.98 1.79
C LEU A 388 22.58 -4.22 0.28
N VAL A 389 22.65 -3.17 -0.52
CA VAL A 389 22.57 -3.25 -1.99
C VAL A 389 23.72 -4.05 -2.60
N GLU A 390 24.89 -4.08 -1.96
CA GLU A 390 26.07 -4.84 -2.43
C GLU A 390 25.88 -6.35 -2.26
N THR A 391 24.93 -6.77 -1.44
CA THR A 391 24.62 -8.19 -1.21
C THR A 391 23.79 -8.83 -2.33
N VAL A 392 23.27 -8.03 -3.26
CA VAL A 392 22.32 -8.48 -4.29
C VAL A 392 23.08 -8.82 -5.59
N PRO A 393 23.13 -10.08 -6.04
CA PRO A 393 23.89 -10.46 -7.23
C PRO A 393 23.16 -10.09 -8.53
N PRO A 394 23.90 -9.96 -9.65
CA PRO A 394 23.28 -9.94 -10.98
C PRO A 394 22.60 -11.29 -11.27
N LEU A 395 21.69 -11.32 -12.25
CA LEU A 395 21.14 -12.58 -12.71
C LEU A 395 22.20 -13.38 -13.48
N ALA A 396 22.12 -14.71 -13.36
CA ALA A 396 22.93 -15.62 -14.16
C ALA A 396 22.63 -15.42 -15.66
N PRO A 397 23.64 -15.36 -16.55
CA PRO A 397 23.45 -15.08 -17.98
C PRO A 397 22.40 -15.98 -18.66
N GLU A 398 22.37 -17.26 -18.30
CA GLU A 398 21.44 -18.26 -18.82
C GLU A 398 19.96 -17.98 -18.48
N ILE A 399 19.70 -17.14 -17.48
CA ILE A 399 18.35 -16.64 -17.14
C ILE A 399 18.14 -15.24 -17.68
N TYR A 400 19.14 -14.37 -17.56
CA TYR A 400 19.04 -12.98 -17.96
C TYR A 400 18.66 -12.84 -19.43
N GLU A 401 19.39 -13.47 -20.36
CA GLU A 401 19.18 -13.25 -21.79
C GLU A 401 17.79 -13.71 -22.27
N PRO A 402 17.32 -14.93 -21.95
CA PRO A 402 15.98 -15.36 -22.36
C PRO A 402 14.86 -14.57 -21.69
N LEU A 403 15.05 -14.18 -20.42
CA LEU A 403 14.08 -13.35 -19.71
C LEU A 403 14.00 -11.95 -20.32
N GLN A 404 15.14 -11.33 -20.62
CA GLN A 404 15.20 -10.02 -21.27
C GLN A 404 14.48 -10.05 -22.62
N ALA A 405 14.69 -11.09 -23.43
CA ALA A 405 13.99 -11.27 -24.70
C ALA A 405 12.47 -11.42 -24.50
N LEU A 406 12.04 -12.21 -23.52
CA LEU A 406 10.62 -12.36 -23.18
C LEU A 406 9.98 -11.02 -22.76
N LEU A 407 10.64 -10.26 -21.90
CA LEU A 407 10.11 -8.97 -21.43
C LEU A 407 10.04 -7.95 -22.57
N ALA A 408 11.03 -7.94 -23.47
CA ALA A 408 11.02 -7.06 -24.64
C ALA A 408 9.91 -7.44 -25.65
N GLU A 409 9.58 -8.73 -25.77
CA GLU A 409 8.45 -9.20 -26.58
C GLU A 409 7.10 -8.79 -25.98
N LYS A 410 6.94 -8.96 -24.66
CA LYS A 410 5.66 -8.76 -23.96
C LYS A 410 5.36 -7.31 -23.62
N PHE A 411 6.41 -6.52 -23.40
CA PHE A 411 6.33 -5.09 -23.10
C PHE A 411 7.26 -4.33 -24.06
N PRO A 412 6.90 -4.24 -25.35
CA PRO A 412 7.70 -3.47 -26.30
C PRO A 412 7.80 -2.02 -25.83
N ALA A 413 8.96 -1.40 -26.07
CA ALA A 413 9.14 0.01 -25.77
C ALA A 413 8.07 0.83 -26.55
N PRO A 414 7.47 1.85 -25.91
CA PRO A 414 6.45 2.69 -26.53
C PRO A 414 6.96 3.45 -27.75
#